data_AF-A0A2G3E0N0-F1
#
_entry.id   AF-A0A2G3E0N0-F1
#
_cell.length_a   1.000
_cell.length_b   1.000
_cell.length_c   1.000
_cell.angle_alpha   90.00
_cell.angle_beta   90.00
_cell.angle_gamma   90.00
#
_symmetry.space_group_name_H-M   'P 1'
#
loop_
_entity.id
_entity.type
_entity.pdbx_description
1 polymer ?
#
loop_
_entity_poly.entity_id
_entity_poly.type
_entity_poly.pdbx_seq_one_letter_code
_entity_poly.pdbx_strand_id
1 'polypeptide(L)'
;MGEFINYKITTSDAILEKAFVIARREGIDALTIRKLATECGIAVGSVYNYFANKEAVVAACRSLFWGEILKDQEKLVRPGMGFTDFLTQYYSFMAIRLAQDDNSWLRVMDQSTMHSVQKLFSEVLANDSRINGSIWNLELTPDNFVEHVRANLLALLQAGERDCRFYIFLLEHLLYER
;
A
#
# COMPACT_ATOMS: atom_id res chain seq x y z
N MET A 1 11.16 42.07 -11.25
CA MET A 1 10.91 41.25 -12.45
C MET A 1 11.84 40.05 -12.36
N GLY A 2 11.34 38.92 -11.86
CA GLY A 2 12.11 37.68 -11.79
C GLY A 2 11.76 36.83 -12.99
N GLU A 3 12.77 36.48 -13.79
CA GLU A 3 12.67 35.58 -14.93
C GLU A 3 12.03 34.25 -14.50
N PHE A 4 10.89 33.92 -15.10
CA PHE A 4 10.33 32.58 -15.07
C PHE A 4 11.21 31.69 -15.94
N ILE A 5 12.17 30.99 -15.30
CA ILE A 5 12.93 29.94 -15.95
C ILE A 5 11.94 28.85 -16.38
N ASN A 6 11.72 28.77 -17.68
CA ASN A 6 10.88 27.78 -18.34
C ASN A 6 11.61 26.42 -18.29
N TYR A 7 11.48 25.69 -17.17
CA TYR A 7 11.93 24.30 -17.11
C TYR A 7 11.04 23.49 -18.04
N LYS A 8 11.54 23.26 -19.26
CA LYS A 8 10.95 22.32 -20.21
C LYS A 8 10.99 20.93 -19.56
N ILE A 9 9.90 20.53 -18.93
CA ILE A 9 9.68 19.14 -18.52
C ILE A 9 9.54 18.33 -19.81
N THR A 10 10.62 17.66 -20.23
CA THR A 10 10.69 16.92 -21.51
C THR A 10 10.81 15.40 -21.36
N THR A 11 10.70 14.85 -20.16
CA THR A 11 10.75 13.41 -19.91
C THR A 11 9.48 12.90 -19.23
N SER A 12 9.14 11.63 -19.47
CA SER A 12 8.08 10.92 -18.75
C SER A 12 8.27 10.99 -17.24
N ASP A 13 9.52 10.93 -16.79
CA ASP A 13 9.87 10.85 -15.38
C ASP A 13 9.58 12.16 -14.64
N ALA A 14 9.87 13.31 -15.26
CA ALA A 14 9.58 14.60 -14.66
C ALA A 14 8.06 14.90 -14.62
N ILE A 15 7.29 14.42 -15.61
CA ILE A 15 5.82 14.47 -15.55
C ILE A 15 5.31 13.56 -14.43
N LEU A 16 5.87 12.35 -14.31
CA LEU A 16 5.49 11.39 -13.28
C LEU A 16 5.80 11.91 -11.87
N GLU A 17 6.94 12.58 -11.67
CA GLU A 17 7.32 13.19 -10.40
C GLU A 17 6.28 14.23 -9.97
N LYS A 18 5.86 15.12 -10.89
CA LYS A 18 4.79 16.09 -10.61
C LYS A 18 3.46 15.41 -10.31
N ALA A 19 3.10 14.38 -11.06
CA ALA A 19 1.89 13.60 -10.81
C ALA A 19 1.90 12.96 -9.42
N PHE A 20 3.04 12.37 -9.04
CA PHE A 20 3.24 11.74 -7.74
C PHE A 20 3.15 12.75 -6.60
N VAL A 21 3.75 13.93 -6.74
CA VAL A 21 3.64 15.02 -5.74
C VAL A 21 2.19 15.46 -5.55
N ILE A 22 1.44 15.65 -6.64
CA ILE A 22 0.01 15.99 -6.57
C ILE A 22 -0.76 14.89 -5.83
N ALA A 23 -0.60 13.64 -6.27
CA ALA A 23 -1.33 12.50 -5.73
C ALA A 23 -1.00 12.24 -4.24
N ARG A 24 0.26 12.44 -3.85
CA ARG A 24 0.71 12.24 -2.47
C ARG A 24 0.14 13.29 -1.52
N ARG A 25 0.14 14.57 -1.95
CA ARG A 25 -0.33 15.70 -1.13
C ARG A 25 -1.84 15.81 -1.05
N GLU A 26 -2.54 15.50 -2.14
CA GLU A 26 -3.97 15.81 -2.29
C GLU A 26 -4.84 14.57 -2.54
N GLY A 27 -4.24 13.39 -2.48
CA GLY A 27 -4.89 12.13 -2.80
C GLY A 27 -4.97 11.84 -4.29
N ILE A 28 -5.17 10.57 -4.61
CA ILE A 28 -5.23 10.06 -5.98
C ILE A 28 -6.38 10.69 -6.78
N ASP A 29 -7.51 10.97 -6.11
CA ASP A 29 -8.70 11.52 -6.77
C ASP A 29 -8.46 12.93 -7.31
N ALA A 30 -7.61 13.72 -6.64
CA ALA A 30 -7.25 15.08 -7.05
C ALA A 30 -6.35 15.13 -8.29
N LEU A 31 -5.74 14.01 -8.69
CA LEU A 31 -4.92 13.93 -9.88
C LEU A 31 -5.80 13.93 -11.14
N THR A 32 -5.68 14.99 -11.94
CA THR A 32 -6.32 15.08 -13.27
C THR A 32 -5.29 15.45 -14.32
N ILE A 33 -5.50 15.04 -15.57
CA ILE A 33 -4.59 15.37 -16.67
C ILE A 33 -4.46 16.89 -16.84
N ARG A 34 -5.57 17.64 -16.66
CA ARG A 34 -5.55 19.10 -16.74
C ARG A 34 -4.68 19.72 -15.65
N LYS A 35 -4.87 19.30 -14.40
CA LYS A 35 -4.07 19.78 -13.27
C LYS A 35 -2.60 19.43 -13.43
N LEU A 36 -2.31 18.19 -13.85
CA LEU A 36 -0.95 17.74 -14.14
C LEU A 36 -0.29 18.59 -15.23
N ALA A 37 -0.99 18.84 -16.34
CA ALA A 37 -0.48 19.69 -17.42
C ALA A 37 -0.16 21.11 -16.92
N THR A 38 -1.04 21.69 -16.10
CA THR A 38 -0.83 23.00 -15.47
C THR A 38 0.40 23.01 -14.57
N GLU A 39 0.55 22.03 -13.67
CA GLU A 39 1.70 21.90 -12.77
C GLU A 39 3.02 21.63 -13.52
N CYS A 40 2.93 20.99 -14.69
CA CYS A 40 4.07 20.77 -15.57
C CYS A 40 4.38 21.95 -16.50
N GLY A 41 3.51 22.97 -16.59
CA GLY A 41 3.67 24.10 -17.52
C GLY A 41 3.56 23.71 -19.01
N ILE A 42 2.84 22.63 -19.33
CA ILE A 42 2.70 22.10 -20.70
C ILE A 42 1.24 22.08 -21.16
N ALA A 43 1.02 21.92 -22.47
CA ALA A 43 -0.32 21.72 -23.00
C ALA A 43 -0.88 20.35 -22.55
N VAL A 44 -2.19 20.27 -22.35
CA VAL A 44 -2.90 19.01 -22.01
C VAL A 44 -2.58 17.89 -23.02
N GLY A 45 -2.56 18.23 -24.31
CA GLY A 45 -2.19 17.29 -25.38
C GLY A 45 -0.76 16.72 -25.23
N SER A 46 0.16 17.49 -24.66
CA SER A 46 1.54 17.05 -24.45
C SER A 46 1.65 15.95 -23.40
N VAL A 47 0.75 15.88 -22.41
CA VAL A 47 0.73 14.77 -21.44
C VAL A 47 0.43 13.44 -22.14
N TYR A 48 -0.46 13.47 -23.14
CA TYR A 48 -0.85 12.28 -23.89
C TYR A 48 0.26 11.72 -24.80
N ASN A 49 1.32 12.48 -25.05
CA ASN A 49 2.51 11.97 -25.73
C ASN A 49 3.32 11.01 -24.84
N TYR A 50 3.12 11.04 -23.52
CA TYR A 50 3.85 10.22 -22.55
C TYR A 50 2.95 9.19 -21.85
N PHE A 51 1.67 9.53 -21.62
CA PHE A 51 0.72 8.66 -20.93
C PHE A 51 -0.57 8.54 -21.73
N ALA A 52 -0.99 7.30 -22.02
CA ALA A 52 -2.18 7.07 -22.85
C ALA A 52 -3.47 7.66 -22.25
N ASN A 53 -3.59 7.67 -20.92
CA ASN A 53 -4.76 8.14 -20.19
C ASN A 53 -4.43 8.45 -18.72
N LYS A 54 -5.42 8.90 -17.94
CA LYS A 54 -5.27 9.19 -16.50
C LYS A 54 -4.88 7.92 -15.74
N GLU A 55 -5.43 6.78 -16.10
CA GLU A 55 -5.22 5.50 -15.46
C GLU A 55 -3.76 5.06 -15.56
N ALA A 56 -3.09 5.32 -16.69
CA ALA A 56 -1.67 5.06 -16.88
C ALA A 56 -0.81 5.92 -15.93
N VAL A 57 -1.17 7.19 -15.73
CA VAL A 57 -0.48 8.06 -14.77
C VAL A 57 -0.69 7.55 -13.34
N VAL A 58 -1.92 7.19 -12.99
CA VAL A 58 -2.26 6.64 -11.66
C VAL A 58 -1.52 5.32 -11.41
N ALA A 59 -1.46 4.42 -12.39
CA ALA A 59 -0.74 3.16 -12.29
C ALA A 59 0.77 3.37 -12.06
N ALA A 60 1.37 4.34 -12.76
CA ALA A 60 2.77 4.70 -12.55
C ALA A 60 3.01 5.29 -11.14
N CYS A 61 2.14 6.19 -10.68
CA CYS A 61 2.21 6.76 -9.33
C CYS A 61 2.05 5.69 -8.25
N ARG A 62 1.11 4.75 -8.46
CA ARG A 62 0.88 3.60 -7.58
C ARG A 62 2.11 2.71 -7.46
N SER A 63 2.75 2.40 -8.59
CA SER A 63 3.96 1.57 -8.62
C SER A 63 5.08 2.20 -7.79
N LEU A 64 5.28 3.52 -7.92
CA LEU A 64 6.23 4.26 -7.09
C LEU A 64 5.87 4.21 -5.60
N PHE A 65 4.61 4.50 -5.27
CA PHE A 65 4.13 4.53 -3.89
C PHE A 65 4.30 3.19 -3.17
N TRP A 66 3.75 2.12 -3.75
CA TRP A 66 3.81 0.79 -3.13
C TRP A 66 5.17 0.16 -3.25
N GLY A 67 5.97 0.46 -4.28
CA GLY A 67 7.33 -0.06 -4.41
C GLY A 67 8.21 0.28 -3.20
N GLU A 68 8.12 1.51 -2.68
CA GLU A 68 8.85 1.92 -1.47
C GLU A 68 8.33 1.20 -0.22
N ILE A 69 7.00 1.16 -0.06
CA ILE A 69 6.35 0.57 1.11
C ILE A 69 6.58 -0.94 1.19
N LEU A 70 6.43 -1.66 0.07
CA LEU A 70 6.62 -3.10 -0.01
C LEU A 70 8.07 -3.51 0.26
N LYS A 71 9.04 -2.64 -0.09
CA LYS A 71 10.45 -2.88 0.25
C LYS A 71 10.72 -2.67 1.74
N ASP A 72 10.07 -1.69 2.36
CA ASP A 72 10.27 -1.39 3.77
C ASP A 72 9.56 -2.36 4.71
N GLN A 73 8.38 -2.88 4.33
CA GLN A 73 7.65 -3.85 5.15
C GLN A 73 8.42 -5.18 5.33
N GLU A 74 9.25 -5.58 4.37
CA GLU A 74 10.06 -6.81 4.47
C GLU A 74 11.01 -6.77 5.68
N LYS A 75 11.42 -5.55 6.09
CA LYS A 75 12.28 -5.32 7.26
C LYS A 75 11.56 -5.52 8.60
N LEU A 76 10.23 -5.67 8.58
CA LEU A 76 9.45 -5.93 9.79
C LEU A 76 9.63 -7.38 10.27
N VAL A 77 9.93 -8.30 9.36
CA VAL A 77 10.07 -9.73 9.69
C VAL A 77 11.38 -9.95 10.43
N ARG A 78 11.33 -10.66 11.57
CA ARG A 78 12.51 -11.05 12.34
C ARG A 78 12.47 -12.55 12.66
N PRO A 79 13.63 -13.23 12.75
CA PRO A 79 13.68 -14.63 13.17
C PRO A 79 12.96 -14.84 14.51
N GLY A 80 12.07 -15.86 14.56
CA GLY A 80 11.30 -16.19 15.75
C GLY A 80 10.13 -15.24 16.08
N MET A 81 9.85 -14.23 15.25
CA MET A 81 8.70 -13.33 15.44
C MET A 81 7.38 -14.10 15.31
N GLY A 82 6.41 -13.80 16.18
CA GLY A 82 5.05 -14.36 16.09
C GLY A 82 4.27 -13.74 14.95
N PHE A 83 3.35 -14.49 14.37
CA PHE A 83 2.49 -13.96 13.31
C PHE A 83 1.69 -12.76 13.80
N THR A 84 1.09 -12.83 14.98
CA THR A 84 0.32 -11.72 15.58
C THR A 84 1.19 -10.51 15.97
N ASP A 85 2.41 -10.73 16.45
CA ASP A 85 3.41 -9.67 16.68
C ASP A 85 3.77 -8.94 15.38
N PHE A 86 3.95 -9.71 14.30
CA PHE A 86 4.20 -9.18 12.97
C PHE A 86 3.01 -8.35 12.47
N LEU A 87 1.78 -8.86 12.58
CA LEU A 87 0.59 -8.13 12.15
C LEU A 87 0.42 -6.81 12.92
N THR A 88 0.73 -6.79 14.21
CA THR A 88 0.70 -5.57 15.03
C THR A 88 1.70 -4.52 14.53
N GLN A 89 2.93 -4.95 14.22
CA GLN A 89 3.96 -4.07 13.66
C GLN A 89 3.62 -3.62 12.24
N TYR A 90 3.10 -4.52 11.42
CA TYR A 90 2.63 -4.24 10.07
C TYR A 90 1.52 -3.17 10.07
N TYR A 91 0.51 -3.35 10.92
CA TYR A 91 -0.59 -2.40 11.04
C TYR A 91 -0.08 -1.02 11.48
N SER A 92 0.78 -0.98 12.50
CA SER A 92 1.37 0.27 13.00
C SER A 92 2.21 0.97 11.92
N PHE A 93 3.02 0.21 11.17
CA PHE A 93 3.80 0.71 10.04
C PHE A 93 2.90 1.31 8.96
N MET A 94 1.83 0.60 8.57
CA MET A 94 0.84 1.10 7.61
C MET A 94 0.10 2.33 8.10
N ALA A 95 -0.40 2.32 9.33
CA ALA A 95 -1.11 3.46 9.92
C ALA A 95 -0.23 4.72 9.94
N ILE A 96 1.06 4.61 10.29
CA ILE A 96 2.00 5.74 10.26
C ILE A 96 2.23 6.24 8.83
N ARG A 97 2.47 5.34 7.88
CA ARG A 97 2.70 5.71 6.47
C ARG A 97 1.47 6.39 5.87
N LEU A 98 0.29 5.84 6.14
CA LEU A 98 -0.98 6.38 5.65
C LEU A 98 -1.39 7.66 6.38
N ALA A 99 -0.96 7.89 7.62
CA ALA A 99 -1.19 9.18 8.29
C ALA A 99 -0.34 10.33 7.69
N GLN A 100 0.77 10.00 7.03
CA GLN A 100 1.60 10.98 6.31
C GLN A 100 1.05 11.32 4.92
N ASP A 101 0.23 10.43 4.37
CA ASP A 101 -0.27 10.49 3.00
C ASP A 101 -1.82 10.43 3.02
N ASP A 102 -2.47 10.35 1.86
CA ASP A 102 -3.93 10.23 1.79
C ASP A 102 -4.39 8.76 1.70
N ASN A 103 -5.42 8.35 2.43
CA ASN A 103 -5.91 6.95 2.44
C ASN A 103 -6.41 6.46 1.07
N SER A 104 -6.60 7.32 0.07
CA SER A 104 -6.94 6.94 -1.30
C SER A 104 -5.93 5.97 -1.94
N TRP A 105 -4.68 5.92 -1.47
CA TRP A 105 -3.69 4.95 -1.94
C TRP A 105 -4.14 3.49 -1.73
N LEU A 106 -4.86 3.21 -0.64
CA LEU A 106 -5.42 1.87 -0.36
C LEU A 106 -6.46 1.44 -1.39
N ARG A 107 -7.22 2.39 -1.95
CA ARG A 107 -8.25 2.09 -2.97
C ARG A 107 -7.63 1.76 -4.33
N VAL A 108 -6.40 2.20 -4.58
CA VAL A 108 -5.73 1.94 -5.85
C VAL A 108 -4.77 0.76 -5.82
N MET A 109 -4.58 0.09 -4.68
CA MET A 109 -3.80 -1.16 -4.61
C MET A 109 -4.20 -2.13 -5.73
N ASP A 110 -3.23 -2.56 -6.54
CA ASP A 110 -3.47 -3.55 -7.59
C ASP A 110 -3.27 -4.98 -7.11
N GLN A 111 -3.59 -5.91 -8.01
CA GLN A 111 -3.43 -7.34 -7.78
C GLN A 111 -1.99 -7.73 -7.45
N SER A 112 -0.98 -7.12 -8.08
CA SER A 112 0.42 -7.44 -7.77
C SER A 112 0.81 -6.97 -6.37
N THR A 113 0.44 -5.75 -5.98
CA THR A 113 0.65 -5.25 -4.61
C THR A 113 -0.05 -6.14 -3.60
N MET A 114 -1.31 -6.51 -3.86
CA MET A 114 -2.10 -7.35 -2.97
C MET A 114 -1.51 -8.76 -2.84
N HIS A 115 -1.02 -9.32 -3.96
CA HIS A 115 -0.34 -10.60 -3.97
C HIS A 115 0.97 -10.57 -3.19
N SER A 116 1.76 -9.49 -3.28
CA SER A 116 2.97 -9.32 -2.47
C SER A 116 2.67 -9.28 -0.96
N VAL A 117 1.60 -8.57 -0.55
CA VAL A 117 1.16 -8.56 0.86
C VAL A 117 0.68 -9.94 1.31
N GLN A 118 -0.13 -10.62 0.49
CA GLN A 118 -0.59 -11.99 0.76
C GLN A 118 0.60 -12.93 0.95
N LYS A 119 1.57 -12.90 0.04
CA LYS A 119 2.76 -13.75 0.09
C LYS A 119 3.57 -13.52 1.37
N LEU A 120 3.83 -12.26 1.72
CA LEU A 120 4.55 -11.91 2.95
C LEU A 120 3.83 -12.48 4.19
N PHE A 121 2.51 -12.33 4.27
CA PHE A 121 1.74 -12.83 5.40
C PHE A 121 1.76 -14.36 5.47
N SER A 122 1.61 -15.04 4.34
CA SER A 122 1.71 -16.50 4.26
C SER A 122 3.09 -17.00 4.71
N GLU A 123 4.16 -16.30 4.32
CA GLU A 123 5.53 -16.64 4.75
C GLU A 123 5.73 -16.47 6.26
N VAL A 124 5.23 -15.39 6.86
CA VAL A 124 5.34 -15.20 8.32
C VAL A 124 4.49 -16.21 9.07
N LEU A 125 3.27 -16.50 8.60
CA LEU A 125 2.38 -17.50 9.20
C LEU A 125 3.05 -18.88 9.21
N ALA A 126 3.60 -19.30 8.06
CA ALA A 126 4.24 -20.61 7.90
C ALA A 126 5.50 -20.78 8.77
N ASN A 127 6.17 -19.67 9.10
CA ASN A 127 7.39 -19.68 9.92
C ASN A 127 7.12 -19.57 11.43
N ASP A 128 5.87 -19.36 11.87
CA ASP A 128 5.52 -19.28 13.28
C ASP A 128 5.19 -20.66 13.87
N SER A 129 6.22 -21.33 14.42
CA SER A 129 6.09 -22.68 15.00
C SER A 129 5.25 -22.76 16.27
N ARG A 130 4.82 -21.63 16.84
CA ARG A 130 3.91 -21.60 18.02
C ARG A 130 2.45 -21.84 17.64
N ILE A 131 2.10 -21.67 16.37
CA ILE A 131 0.72 -21.81 15.91
C ILE A 131 0.25 -23.25 16.12
N ASN A 132 -0.93 -23.39 16.71
CA ASN A 132 -1.59 -24.68 16.85
C ASN A 132 -2.01 -25.21 15.48
N GLY A 133 -1.24 -26.15 14.94
CA GLY A 133 -1.52 -26.75 13.63
C GLY A 133 -2.85 -27.50 13.56
N SER A 134 -3.48 -27.87 14.69
CA SER A 134 -4.74 -28.61 14.71
C SER A 134 -5.97 -27.78 14.33
N ILE A 135 -5.85 -26.44 14.30
CA ILE A 135 -6.94 -25.56 13.90
C ILE A 135 -7.22 -25.65 12.39
N TRP A 136 -6.21 -26.02 11.60
CA TRP A 136 -6.31 -26.07 10.15
C TRP A 136 -7.18 -27.25 9.71
N ASN A 137 -8.13 -26.97 8.82
CA ASN A 137 -9.07 -27.96 8.29
C ASN A 137 -9.52 -27.58 6.87
N LEU A 138 -10.51 -28.29 6.32
CA LEU A 138 -10.99 -28.04 4.95
C LEU A 138 -11.57 -26.64 4.74
N GLU A 139 -12.11 -26.01 5.79
CA GLU A 139 -12.68 -24.67 5.74
C GLU A 139 -11.64 -23.61 6.14
N LEU A 140 -10.96 -23.83 7.28
CA LEU A 140 -9.90 -22.97 7.79
C LEU A 140 -8.54 -23.43 7.24
N THR A 141 -8.25 -23.07 5.99
CA THR A 141 -6.92 -23.27 5.40
C THR A 141 -6.01 -22.08 5.69
N PRO A 142 -4.67 -22.26 5.72
CA PRO A 142 -3.73 -21.15 5.88
C PRO A 142 -3.93 -20.03 4.84
N ASP A 143 -4.22 -20.39 3.58
CA ASP A 143 -4.42 -19.41 2.51
C ASP A 143 -5.69 -18.57 2.72
N ASN A 144 -6.83 -19.23 2.98
CA ASN A 144 -8.09 -18.53 3.29
C ASN A 144 -7.95 -17.66 4.53
N PHE A 145 -7.24 -18.16 5.55
CA PHE A 145 -6.96 -17.42 6.77
C PHE A 145 -6.17 -16.14 6.49
N VAL A 146 -5.06 -16.23 5.75
CA VAL A 146 -4.26 -15.05 5.39
C VAL A 146 -5.05 -14.07 4.55
N GLU A 147 -5.88 -14.55 3.62
CA GLU A 147 -6.76 -13.69 2.82
C GLU A 147 -7.71 -12.90 3.71
N HIS A 148 -8.36 -13.55 4.68
CA HIS A 148 -9.23 -12.90 5.65
C HIS A 148 -8.47 -11.94 6.57
N VAL A 149 -7.28 -12.29 7.04
CA VAL A 149 -6.41 -11.40 7.84
C VAL A 149 -6.09 -10.13 7.08
N ARG A 150 -5.61 -10.26 5.84
CA ARG A 150 -5.29 -9.12 4.97
C ARG A 150 -6.52 -8.26 4.70
N ALA A 151 -7.66 -8.86 4.39
CA ALA A 151 -8.90 -8.14 4.13
C ALA A 151 -9.37 -7.33 5.34
N ASN A 152 -9.32 -7.91 6.54
CA ASN A 152 -9.72 -7.22 7.77
C ASN A 152 -8.74 -6.11 8.15
N LEU A 153 -7.42 -6.34 8.08
CA LEU A 153 -6.44 -5.28 8.34
C LEU A 153 -6.59 -4.12 7.35
N LEU A 154 -6.83 -4.41 6.07
CA LEU A 154 -7.08 -3.38 5.08
C LEU A 154 -8.36 -2.58 5.39
N ALA A 155 -9.43 -3.25 5.80
CA ALA A 155 -10.68 -2.59 6.17
C ALA A 155 -10.51 -1.65 7.38
N LEU A 156 -9.76 -2.08 8.40
CA LEU A 156 -9.44 -1.26 9.58
C LEU A 156 -8.61 -0.03 9.19
N LEU A 157 -7.58 -0.19 8.34
CA LEU A 157 -6.77 0.92 7.83
C LEU A 157 -7.62 1.91 7.01
N GLN A 158 -8.52 1.40 6.16
CA GLN A 158 -9.43 2.25 5.36
C GLN A 158 -10.41 3.03 6.23
N ALA A 159 -10.91 2.42 7.30
CA ALA A 159 -11.78 3.07 8.28
C ALA A 159 -11.04 4.11 9.14
N GLY A 160 -9.70 4.14 9.10
CA GLY A 160 -8.89 5.05 9.91
C GLY A 160 -8.84 4.65 11.38
N GLU A 161 -8.99 3.35 11.67
CA GLU A 161 -8.95 2.85 13.04
C GLU A 161 -7.57 3.04 13.65
N ARG A 162 -7.54 3.51 14.91
CA ARG A 162 -6.28 3.88 15.59
C ARG A 162 -5.37 2.69 15.84
N ASP A 163 -5.94 1.52 16.04
CA ASP A 163 -5.23 0.28 16.29
C ASP A 163 -6.06 -0.93 15.87
N CYS A 164 -5.43 -2.09 15.75
CA CYS A 164 -6.08 -3.36 15.43
C CYS A 164 -6.11 -4.32 16.64
N ARG A 165 -5.98 -3.82 17.89
CA ARG A 165 -5.73 -4.66 19.07
C ARG A 165 -6.80 -5.71 19.32
N PHE A 166 -8.07 -5.33 19.14
CA PHE A 166 -9.17 -6.29 19.30
C PHE A 166 -9.09 -7.42 18.27
N TYR A 167 -8.74 -7.10 17.03
CA TYR A 167 -8.59 -8.11 15.98
C TYR A 167 -7.38 -9.02 16.27
N ILE A 168 -6.24 -8.45 16.68
CA ILE A 168 -5.07 -9.22 17.09
C ILE A 168 -5.39 -10.15 18.26
N PHE A 169 -6.10 -9.66 19.27
CA PHE A 169 -6.55 -10.48 20.39
C PHE A 169 -7.36 -11.70 19.93
N LEU A 170 -8.31 -11.53 18.99
CA LEU A 170 -9.06 -12.66 18.44
C LEU A 170 -8.15 -13.66 17.71
N LEU A 171 -7.19 -13.17 16.93
CA LEU A 171 -6.23 -14.04 16.23
C LEU A 171 -5.33 -14.80 17.20
N GLU A 172 -4.86 -14.18 18.28
CA GLU A 172 -4.07 -14.85 19.32
C GLU A 172 -4.84 -16.01 19.95
N HIS A 173 -6.13 -15.81 20.24
CA HIS A 173 -7.00 -16.83 20.85
C HIS A 173 -7.36 -17.96 19.89
N LEU A 174 -7.27 -17.72 18.58
CA LEU A 174 -7.47 -18.73 17.56
C LEU A 174 -6.18 -19.51 17.30
N LEU A 175 -5.05 -18.81 17.18
CA LEU A 175 -3.81 -19.37 16.64
C LEU A 175 -2.96 -20.08 17.69
N TYR A 176 -2.97 -19.66 18.95
CA TYR A 176 -2.06 -20.17 19.96
C TYR A 176 -2.81 -20.97 21.02
N GLU A 177 -2.23 -22.10 21.45
CA GLU A 177 -2.68 -22.79 22.65
C GLU A 177 -2.38 -21.92 23.88
N ARG A 178 -3.32 -21.91 24.83
CA ARG A 178 -3.09 -21.26 26.14
C ARG A 178 -2.32 -22.18 27.08
#